data_AF-A0A356IUL4-F1
#
_entry.id   AF-A0A356IUL4-F1
#
_cell.length_a   1.000
_cell.length_b   1.000
_cell.length_c   1.000
_cell.angle_alpha   90.00
_cell.angle_beta   90.00
_cell.angle_gamma   90.00
#
_symmetry.space_group_name_H-M   'P 1'
#
loop_
_entity.id
_entity.type
_entity.pdbx_description
1 polymer ?
#
loop_
_entity_poly.entity_id
_entity_poly.type
_entity_poly.pdbx_seq_one_letter_code
_entity_poly.pdbx_strand_id
1 'polypeptide(L)' 'EKIARTYILFRQQVFRDRDLMCEARVKVACVDADRHKPAAIPKQLQQQFAAVLA' A
#
# COMPACT_ATOMS: atom_id res chain seq x y z
N GLU A 1 3.66 0.18 7.54
CA GLU A 1 2.20 0.12 7.79
C GLU A 1 1.70 -1.30 7.51
N LYS A 2 0.40 -1.52 7.25
CA LYS A 2 -0.26 -2.84 7.21
C LYS A 2 -0.40 -3.41 5.79
N ILE A 3 -0.09 -4.68 5.62
CA ILE A 3 -0.48 -5.49 4.46
C ILE A 3 -1.67 -6.38 4.86
N ALA A 4 -2.83 -6.18 4.23
CA ALA A 4 -3.99 -7.05 4.38
C ALA A 4 -4.14 -7.96 3.15
N ARG A 5 -5.14 -8.85 3.15
CA ARG A 5 -5.41 -9.76 2.02
C ARG A 5 -5.76 -9.01 0.72
N THR A 6 -6.48 -7.90 0.81
CA THR A 6 -7.06 -7.20 -0.36
C THR A 6 -6.62 -5.75 -0.50
N TYR A 7 -5.82 -5.24 0.43
CA TYR A 7 -5.31 -3.87 0.39
C TYR A 7 -3.98 -3.74 1.12
N ILE A 8 -3.23 -2.70 0.78
CA ILE A 8 -2.02 -2.26 1.48
C ILE A 8 -2.26 -0.85 1.98
N LEU A 9 -1.89 -0.60 3.23
CA LEU A 9 -1.88 0.74 3.80
C LEU A 9 -0.43 1.25 3.78
N PHE A 10 -0.23 2.45 3.26
CA PHE A 10 1.04 3.16 3.24
C PHE A 10 0.97 4.39 4.13
N ARG A 11 2.08 4.73 4.78
CA ARG A 11 2.28 6.05 5.36
C ARG A 11 3.14 6.83 4.37
N GLN A 12 2.63 7.95 3.90
CA GLN A 12 3.33 8.81 2.97
C GLN A 12 3.59 10.15 3.64
N GLN A 13 4.80 10.65 3.49
CA GLN A 13 5.24 11.93 4.01
C GLN A 13 5.89 12.71 2.88
N VAL A 14 5.58 14.01 2.82
CA VAL A 14 6.18 14.93 1.86
C VAL A 14 7.02 15.93 2.63
N PHE A 15 8.30 16.01 2.28
CA PHE A 15 9.25 16.91 2.92
C PHE A 15 9.71 17.98 1.93
N ARG A 16 9.91 19.20 2.43
CA ARG A 16 10.76 20.20 1.78
C ARG A 16 12.04 20.25 2.60
N ASP A 17 13.14 19.80 2.02
CA ASP A 17 14.39 19.54 2.73
C ASP A 17 14.17 18.61 3.94
N ARG A 18 14.17 19.15 5.17
CA ARG A 18 13.91 18.40 6.41
C ARG A 18 12.55 18.73 7.03
N ASP A 19 11.82 19.68 6.47
CA ASP A 19 10.54 20.13 7.01
C ASP A 19 9.41 19.25 6.45
N LEU A 20 8.66 18.61 7.35
CA LEU A 20 7.48 17.83 6.99
C LEU A 20 6.36 18.79 6.57
N MET A 21 6.02 18.78 5.28
CA MET A 21 4.95 19.60 4.72
C MET A 21 3.58 18.98 4.93
N CYS A 22 3.46 17.67 4.72
CA CYS A 22 2.25 16.92 4.99
C CYS A 22 2.52 15.42 5.16
N GLU A 23 1.60 14.74 5.84
CA GLU A 23 1.55 13.29 5.88
C GLU A 23 0.15 12.77 5.58
N ALA A 24 0.08 11.56 5.05
CA ALA A 24 -1.16 10.87 4.75
C ALA A 24 -1.04 9.36 4.96
N ARG A 25 -2.18 8.72 5.20
CA ARG A 25 -2.33 7.27 5.12
C ARG A 25 -3.02 6.93 3.80
N VAL A 26 -2.30 6.27 2.90
CA VAL A 26 -2.80 5.91 1.56
C VAL A 26 -3.18 4.44 1.57
N LYS A 27 -4.47 4.14 1.36
CA LYS A 27 -4.98 2.77 1.27
C LYS A 27 -5.15 2.38 -0.19
N VAL A 28 -4.36 1.42 -0.66
CA VAL A 28 -4.41 0.91 -2.04
C VAL A 28 -5.07 -0.47 -2.03
N ALA A 29 -6.20 -0.61 -2.71
CA ALA A 29 -6.90 -1.89 -2.86
C ALA A 29 -6.39 -2.66 -4.09
N CYS A 30 -6.36 -3.98 -3.99
CA CYS A 30 -6.27 -4.85 -5.16
C CYS A 30 -7.68 -5.12 -5.65
N VAL A 31 -7.92 -4.85 -6.93
CA VAL A 31 -9.22 -5.05 -7.58
C VAL A 31 -9.06 -5.98 -8.76
N ASP A 32 -10.07 -6.80 -8.98
CA ASP A 32 -10.26 -7.49 -10.25
C ASP A 32 -10.49 -6.44 -11.35
N ALA A 33 -9.69 -6.50 -12.41
CA ALA A 33 -9.65 -5.47 -13.45
C ALA A 33 -10.94 -5.44 -14.29
N ASP A 34 -11.61 -6.57 -14.46
CA ASP A 34 -12.83 -6.68 -15.27
C ASP A 34 -14.07 -6.37 -14.43
N ARG A 35 -14.09 -6.85 -13.18
CA ARG A 35 -15.28 -6.79 -12.31
C ARG A 35 -15.30 -5.57 -11.38
N HIS A 36 -14.17 -4.87 -11.24
CA HIS A 36 -13.96 -3.79 -10.27
C HIS A 36 -14.37 -4.16 -8.84
N LYS A 37 -14.15 -5.43 -8.45
CA LYS A 37 -14.40 -5.93 -7.10
C LYS A 37 -13.10 -6.14 -6.35
N PRO A 38 -13.09 -6.02 -5.01
CA PRO A 38 -11.91 -6.35 -4.22
C PRO A 38 -11.45 -7.78 -4.49
N ALA A 39 -10.15 -7.92 -4.76
CA ALA A 39 -9.51 -9.20 -5.02
C ALA A 39 -8.38 -9.42 -4.01
N ALA A 40 -8.00 -10.68 -3.81
CA ALA A 40 -6.83 -10.99 -3.02
C ALA A 40 -5.56 -10.52 -3.76
N ILE A 41 -4.66 -9.87 -3.04
CA ILE A 41 -3.35 -9.49 -3.58
C ILE A 41 -2.62 -10.77 -4.00
N PRO A 42 -2.05 -10.84 -5.22
CA PRO A 42 -1.24 -11.97 -5.65
C PRO A 42 -0.13 -12.30 -4.64
N LYS A 43 0.03 -13.59 -4.31
CA LYS A 43 0.97 -14.05 -3.27
C LYS A 43 2.39 -13.54 -3.50
N GLN A 44 2.85 -13.51 -4.75
CA GLN A 44 4.17 -12.99 -5.12
C GLN A 44 4.32 -11.52 -4.76
N LEU A 45 3.32 -10.68 -5.05
CA LEU A 45 3.35 -9.26 -4.67
C LEU A 45 3.31 -9.09 -3.15
N GLN A 46 2.48 -9.88 -2.46
CA GLN A 46 2.42 -9.85 -1.00
C GLN A 46 3.80 -10.15 -0.37
N GLN A 47 4.53 -11.12 -0.91
CA GLN A 47 5.88 -11.47 -0.47
C GLN A 47 6.88 -10.34 -0.74
N GLN A 48 6.83 -9.71 -1.92
CA GLN A 48 7.70 -8.58 -2.25
C GLN A 48 7.48 -7.39 -1.30
N PHE A 49 6.22 -7.01 -1.04
CA PHE A 49 5.93 -5.92 -0.10
C PHE A 49 6.30 -6.27 1.34
N ALA A 50 6.14 -7.53 1.76
CA ALA A 50 6.57 -7.96 3.08
C ALA A 50 8.10 -7.89 3.25
N ALA A 51 8.87 -8.17 2.19
CA ALA A 51 10.33 -8.10 2.23
C ALA A 51 10.88 -6.66 2.37
N VAL A 52 10.15 -5.65 1.89
CA VAL A 52 10.57 -4.23 1.98
C VAL A 52 10.17 -3.57 3.31
N LEU A 53 9.27 -4.21 4.08
CA LEU A 53 8.86 -3.73 5.40
C LEU A 53 9.76 -4.23 6.55
N ALA A 54 10.67 -5.19 6.28
CA ALA A 54 11.63 -5.73 7.23
C ALA A 54 12.90 -4.88 7.28
#